data_AF-A0A414AT66-F1
#
_entry.id   AF-A0A414AT66-F1
#
_cell.length_a   1.000
_cell.length_b   1.000
_cell.length_c   1.000
_cell.angle_alpha   90.00
_cell.angle_beta   90.00
_cell.angle_gamma   90.00
#
_symmetry.space_group_name_H-M   'P 1'
#
loop_
_entity.id
_entity.type
_entity.pdbx_description
1 polymer ?
#
loop_
_entity_poly.entity_id
_entity_poly.type
_entity_poly.pdbx_seq_one_letter_code
_entity_poly.pdbx_strand_id
1 'polypeptide(L)' 'MRKLRLIKVVVPEIVAYFGQGSKPMEPEYECSCGMGVAEEYKCCPYCGAELAWEQVRRPSKEFRKLLDKL' A
#
# COMPACT_ATOMS: atom_id res chain seq x y z
N MET A 1 9.54 17.55 29.67
CA MET A 1 9.46 17.86 28.22
C MET A 1 8.95 16.62 27.49
N ARG A 2 7.76 16.66 26.87
CA ARG A 2 7.28 15.56 26.02
C ARG A 2 8.06 15.60 24.71
N LYS A 3 8.86 14.56 24.41
CA LYS A 3 9.51 14.42 23.09
C LYS A 3 8.41 14.15 22.06
N LEU A 4 8.15 15.10 21.16
CA LEU A 4 7.32 14.87 19.98
C LEU A 4 8.03 13.82 19.12
N ARG A 5 7.39 12.66 18.92
CA ARG A 5 7.85 11.65 17.96
C ARG A 5 7.22 11.98 16.62
N LEU A 6 8.06 12.24 15.62
CA LEU A 6 7.60 12.43 14.25
C LEU A 6 7.20 11.05 13.72
N ILE A 7 5.91 10.83 13.50
CA ILE A 7 5.41 9.60 12.88
C ILE A 7 5.49 9.81 11.37
N LYS A 8 6.19 8.89 10.68
CA LYS A 8 6.25 8.89 9.22
C LYS A 8 4.87 8.48 8.70
N VAL A 9 4.29 9.27 7.80
CA VAL A 9 3.04 8.92 7.09
C VAL A 9 3.40 8.45 5.69
N VAL A 10 2.79 7.36 5.23
CA VAL A 10 3.03 6.74 3.93
C VAL A 10 1.70 6.40 3.28
N VAL A 11 1.59 6.63 1.97
CA VAL A 11 0.49 6.11 1.16
C VAL A 11 0.91 4.73 0.65
N PRO A 12 0.20 3.63 0.99
CA PRO A 12 0.46 2.32 0.41
C PRO A 12 0.29 2.33 -1.11
N GLU A 13 1.13 1.59 -1.84
CA GLU A 13 1.04 1.46 -3.29
C GLU A 13 0.35 0.15 -3.67
N ILE A 14 -0.54 0.17 -4.67
CA ILE A 14 -1.10 -1.07 -5.23
C ILE A 14 -0.04 -1.69 -6.14
N VAL A 15 0.39 -2.91 -5.81
CA VAL A 15 1.48 -3.62 -6.50
C VAL A 15 1.01 -4.84 -7.28
N ALA A 16 -0.16 -5.38 -6.97
CA ALA A 16 -0.77 -6.47 -7.72
C ALA A 16 -2.31 -6.39 -7.64
N TYR A 17 -2.96 -7.14 -8.54
CA TYR A 17 -4.38 -7.45 -8.50
C TYR A 17 -4.52 -8.97 -8.52
N PHE A 18 -4.99 -9.57 -7.43
CA PHE A 18 -5.27 -11.00 -7.38
C PHE A 18 -6.76 -11.26 -7.57
N GLY A 19 -7.09 -12.16 -8.49
CA GLY A 19 -8.45 -12.64 -8.69
C GLY A 19 -8.43 -14.06 -9.24
N GLN A 20 -9.27 -14.93 -8.68
CA GLN A 20 -9.55 -16.25 -9.25
C GLN A 20 -10.96 -16.27 -9.83
N GLY A 21 -11.06 -16.47 -11.14
CA GLY A 21 -12.33 -16.65 -11.85
C GLY A 21 -13.16 -15.36 -11.96
N SER A 22 -14.42 -15.42 -11.53
CA SER A 22 -15.41 -14.34 -11.71
C SER A 22 -15.48 -13.34 -10.55
N LYS A 23 -14.62 -13.45 -9.54
CA LYS A 23 -14.58 -12.51 -8.42
C LYS A 23 -13.89 -11.20 -8.81
N PRO A 24 -14.30 -10.05 -8.21
CA PRO A 24 -13.56 -8.81 -8.35
C PRO A 24 -12.09 -9.02 -7.96
N MET A 25 -11.18 -8.45 -8.73
CA MET A 25 -9.76 -8.50 -8.39
C MET A 25 -9.50 -7.65 -7.15
N GLU A 26 -8.91 -8.26 -6.12
CA GLU A 26 -8.52 -7.58 -4.90
C GLU A 26 -7.08 -7.04 -5.06
N PRO A 27 -6.85 -5.76 -4.72
CA PRO A 27 -5.52 -5.18 -4.77
C PRO A 27 -4.63 -5.71 -3.64
N GLU A 28 -3.36 -5.95 -3.94
CA GLU A 28 -2.32 -6.09 -2.93
C GLU A 28 -1.58 -4.76 -2.76
N TYR A 29 -1.27 -4.41 -1.51
CA TYR A 29 -0.65 -3.14 -1.16
C TYR A 29 0.73 -3.32 -0.56
N GLU A 30 1.63 -2.42 -0.91
CA GLU A 30 2.99 -2.35 -0.38
C GLU A 30 3.23 -1.02 0.33
N CYS A 31 3.84 -1.07 1.52
CA CYS A 31 4.35 0.12 2.19
C CYS A 31 5.67 0.56 1.53
N SER A 32 6.01 1.86 1.60
CA SER A 32 7.30 2.39 1.12
C SER A 32 8.57 1.71 1.68
N CYS A 33 8.46 0.85 2.70
CA CYS A 33 9.57 0.03 3.18
C CYS A 33 9.73 -1.31 2.44
N GLY A 34 8.90 -1.59 1.42
CA GLY A 34 8.93 -2.82 0.62
C GLY A 34 8.12 -3.98 1.22
N MET A 35 7.35 -3.74 2.28
CA MET A 35 6.58 -4.80 2.95
C MET A 35 5.10 -4.71 2.60
N GLY A 36 4.49 -5.87 2.33
CA GLY A 36 3.05 -6.01 2.13
C GLY A 36 2.26 -5.54 3.36
N VAL A 37 1.18 -4.80 3.10
CA VAL A 37 0.25 -4.28 4.11
C VAL A 37 -1.20 -4.53 3.69
N ALA A 38 -2.10 -4.60 4.65
CA ALA A 38 -3.52 -4.82 4.43
C ALA A 38 -4.34 -3.63 4.97
N GLU A 39 -5.51 -3.35 4.37
CA GLU A 39 -6.31 -2.16 4.65
C GLU A 39 -6.72 -2.01 6.13
N GLU A 40 -6.81 -3.13 6.87
CA GLU A 40 -7.10 -3.14 8.30
C GLU A 40 -5.95 -2.56 9.16
N TYR A 41 -4.75 -2.37 8.61
CA TYR A 41 -3.60 -1.89 9.35
C TYR A 41 -3.58 -0.36 9.42
N LYS A 42 -3.58 0.21 10.63
CA LYS A 42 -3.36 1.66 10.82
C LYS A 42 -1.91 2.08 10.56
N CYS A 43 -0.97 1.21 10.92
CA CYS A 43 0.46 1.44 10.73
C CYS A 43 1.11 0.21 10.10
N CYS A 44 2.20 0.42 9.35
CA CYS A 44 3.04 -0.66 8.85
C CYS A 44 3.60 -1.45 10.04
N PRO A 45 3.36 -2.77 10.14
CA PRO A 45 3.84 -3.57 11.26
C PRO A 45 5.37 -3.72 11.28
N TYR A 46 6.05 -3.37 10.18
CA TYR A 46 7.49 -3.50 10.03
C TYR A 46 8.25 -2.19 10.31
N CYS A 47 7.83 -1.07 9.72
CA CYS A 47 8.54 0.21 9.86
C CYS A 47 7.83 1.23 10.77
N GLY A 48 6.63 0.93 11.25
CA GLY A 48 5.86 1.80 12.15
C GLY A 48 5.27 3.06 11.50
N ALA A 49 5.38 3.21 10.18
CA ALA A 49 4.77 4.32 9.46
C ALA A 49 3.24 4.23 9.51
N GLU A 50 2.55 5.35 9.68
CA GLU A 50 1.10 5.45 9.54
C GLU A 50 0.71 5.30 8.07
N LEU A 51 -0.37 4.56 7.81
CA LEU A 51 -0.83 4.22 6.46
C LEU A 51 -2.03 5.10 6.08
N ALA A 52 -1.83 5.96 5.10
CA ALA A 52 -2.81 6.93 4.61
C ALA A 52 -3.71 6.32 3.52
N TRP A 53 -4.60 5.40 3.93
CA TRP A 53 -5.49 4.64 3.05
C TRP A 53 -6.42 5.51 2.20
N GLU A 54 -6.88 6.64 2.75
CA GLU A 54 -7.75 7.61 2.07
C GLU A 54 -7.11 8.27 0.84
N GLN A 55 -5.78 8.15 0.71
CA GLN A 55 -4.99 8.69 -0.40
C GLN A 55 -4.63 7.63 -1.44
N VAL A 56 -4.94 6.35 -1.20
CA VAL A 56 -4.67 5.26 -2.14
C VAL A 56 -5.65 5.38 -3.31
N ARG A 57 -5.11 5.67 -4.51
CA ARG A 57 -5.93 5.90 -5.71
C ARG A 57 -5.45 5.18 -6.96
N ARG A 58 -4.17 4.80 -7.03
CA ARG A 58 -3.54 4.34 -8.28
C ARG A 58 -2.51 3.24 -8.01
N PRO A 59 -2.36 2.29 -8.95
CA PRO A 59 -1.19 1.40 -9.04
C PRO A 59 0.14 2.14 -8.94
N SER A 60 1.15 1.43 -8.41
CA SER A 60 2.54 1.89 -8.47
C SER A 60 2.96 2.15 -9.92
N LYS A 61 3.99 2.98 -10.12
CA LYS A 61 4.46 3.31 -11.48
C LYS A 61 4.93 2.07 -12.21
N GLU A 62 5.60 1.18 -11.49
CA GLU A 62 6.12 -0.10 -11.96
C GLU A 62 4.97 -1.03 -12.37
N PHE A 63 3.96 -1.19 -11.51
CA PHE A 63 2.82 -2.05 -11.81
C PHE A 63 1.98 -1.49 -12.95
N ARG A 64 1.79 -0.17 -13.03
CA ARG A 64 1.11 0.47 -14.16
C ARG A 64 1.81 0.18 -15.50
N LYS A 65 3.14 0.26 -15.55
CA LYS A 65 3.92 -0.08 -16.76
C LYS A 65 3.78 -1.55 -17.16
N LEU A 66 3.54 -2.44 -16.20
CA LEU A 66 3.27 -3.85 -16.47
C LEU A 66 1.88 -4.02 -17.09
N LEU A 67 0.86 -3.39 -16.49
CA LEU A 67 -0.52 -3.42 -16.98
C LEU A 67 -0.64 -2.86 -18.40
N ASP A 68 0.07 -1.79 -18.73
CA ASP A 68 0.06 -1.18 -20.07
C ASP A 68 0.67 -2.10 -21.17
N LYS A 69 1.34 -3.19 -20.79
CA LYS A 69 1.97 -4.15 -21.72
C LYS A 69 1.17 -5.44 -21.93
N LEU A 70 0.08 -5.63 -21.18
CA LEU A 70 -0.83 -6.78 -21.29
C LEU A 70 -1.96 -6.46 -22.27
#